data_AF-A0A5U6H7M6-F1
#
_entry.id   AF-A0A5U6H7M6-F1
#
_cell.length_a   1.000
_cell.length_b   1.000
_cell.length_c   1.000
_cell.angle_alpha   90.00
_cell.angle_beta   90.00
_cell.angle_gamma   90.00
#
_symmetry.space_group_name_H-M   'P 1'
#
loop_
_entity.id
_entity.type
_entity.pdbx_description
1 polymer ?
#
loop_
_entity_poly.entity_id
_entity_poly.type
_entity_poly.pdbx_seq_one_letter_code
_entity_poly.pdbx_strand_id
1 'polypeptide(L)'
;MFFKTSNSAALAAWDQYQFDCQKVRAEAKKLEAALGCGGRALFRVDIGGCRFHGMCFPDNLRPFARELWTVQRATTGWSCEPRRSRIPAHLRALAKELADVWDTYRPITIARTDALLLALGLDFSATLFGPLEWFRTGDVIYVSAGIKPSHDRMIEILSDEFYAAKKQAEVSV
;
A
#
# COMPACT_ATOMS: atom_id res chain seq x y z
N MET A 1 -2.09 -21.01 10.84
CA MET A 1 -3.46 -21.31 11.31
C MET A 1 -4.42 -20.50 10.46
N PHE A 2 -5.67 -20.95 10.32
CA PHE A 2 -6.66 -20.29 9.47
C PHE A 2 -7.86 -19.86 10.31
N PHE A 3 -8.37 -18.67 10.02
CA PHE A 3 -9.43 -18.05 10.80
C PHE A 3 -10.43 -17.36 9.88
N LYS A 4 -11.66 -17.20 10.37
CA LYS A 4 -12.68 -16.35 9.75
C LYS A 4 -13.41 -15.49 10.77
N THR A 5 -13.95 -14.37 10.30
CA THR A 5 -14.85 -13.55 11.11
C THR A 5 -15.89 -12.83 10.25
N SER A 6 -17.09 -12.68 10.78
CA SER A 6 -18.15 -11.80 10.26
C SER A 6 -18.46 -10.66 11.24
N ASN A 7 -17.51 -10.37 12.14
CA ASN A 7 -17.67 -9.30 13.11
C ASN A 7 -17.82 -7.96 12.38
N SER A 8 -18.88 -7.21 12.71
CA SER A 8 -19.21 -5.94 12.06
C SER A 8 -18.12 -4.88 12.21
N ALA A 9 -17.40 -4.84 13.33
CA ALA A 9 -16.28 -3.91 13.53
C ALA A 9 -15.09 -4.27 12.64
N ALA A 10 -14.81 -5.56 12.44
CA ALA A 10 -13.76 -6.02 11.52
C ALA A 10 -14.12 -5.70 10.06
N LEU A 11 -15.38 -5.91 9.67
CA LEU A 11 -15.88 -5.56 8.34
C LEU A 11 -15.80 -4.05 8.08
N ALA A 12 -16.23 -3.22 9.04
CA ALA A 12 -16.13 -1.77 8.93
C ALA A 12 -14.66 -1.29 8.82
N ALA A 13 -13.75 -1.87 9.62
CA ALA A 13 -12.33 -1.55 9.55
C ALA A 13 -11.70 -2.00 8.22
N TRP A 14 -12.13 -3.13 7.66
CA TRP A 14 -11.72 -3.59 6.33
C TRP A 14 -12.16 -2.62 5.24
N ASP A 15 -13.42 -2.17 5.28
CA ASP A 15 -13.96 -1.24 4.30
C ASP A 15 -13.26 0.12 4.35
N GLN A 16 -12.98 0.61 5.56
CA GLN A 16 -12.19 1.82 5.74
C GLN A 16 -10.76 1.65 5.18
N TYR A 17 -10.10 0.52 5.46
CA TYR A 17 -8.76 0.23 4.91
C TYR A 17 -8.76 0.17 3.38
N GLN A 18 -9.77 -0.46 2.77
CA GLN A 18 -9.91 -0.51 1.30
C GLN A 18 -10.19 0.86 0.72
N PHE A 19 -11.08 1.65 1.35
CA PHE A 19 -11.35 3.03 0.97
C PHE A 19 -10.07 3.88 0.98
N ASP A 20 -9.28 3.79 2.06
CA ASP A 20 -8.03 4.52 2.15
C ASP A 20 -7.01 4.04 1.11
N CYS A 21 -6.95 2.73 0.82
CA CYS A 21 -6.10 2.21 -0.26
C CYS A 21 -6.49 2.79 -1.63
N GLN A 22 -7.79 2.89 -1.92
CA GLN A 22 -8.28 3.53 -3.13
C GLN A 22 -7.95 5.01 -3.16
N LYS A 23 -8.08 5.71 -2.03
CA LYS A 23 -7.75 7.13 -1.89
C LYS A 23 -6.26 7.39 -2.15
N VAL A 24 -5.36 6.60 -1.56
CA VAL A 24 -3.91 6.69 -1.81
C VAL A 24 -3.59 6.51 -3.30
N ARG A 25 -4.23 5.52 -3.95
CA ARG A 25 -4.07 5.29 -5.40
C ARG A 25 -4.64 6.44 -6.23
N ALA A 26 -5.77 7.03 -5.84
CA ALA A 26 -6.38 8.17 -6.53
C ALA A 26 -5.52 9.44 -6.41
N GLU A 27 -4.97 9.73 -5.22
CA GLU A 27 -4.00 10.80 -5.01
C GLU A 27 -2.76 10.59 -5.90
N ALA A 28 -2.25 9.36 -5.94
CA ALA A 28 -1.06 9.03 -6.74
C ALA A 28 -1.31 9.22 -8.25
N LYS A 29 -2.50 8.87 -8.74
CA LYS A 29 -2.89 9.14 -10.13
C LYS A 29 -2.92 10.63 -10.47
N LYS A 30 -3.26 11.51 -9.51
CA LYS A 30 -3.19 12.97 -9.72
C LYS A 30 -1.74 13.43 -9.90
N LEU A 31 -0.81 12.88 -9.11
CA LEU A 31 0.62 13.14 -9.28
C LEU A 31 1.14 12.60 -10.63
N GLU A 32 0.78 11.38 -11.01
CA GLU A 32 1.12 10.81 -12.33
C GLU A 32 0.66 11.73 -13.47
N ALA A 33 -0.59 12.21 -13.41
CA ALA A 33 -1.16 13.12 -14.39
C ALA A 33 -0.45 14.49 -14.40
N ALA A 34 -0.12 15.05 -13.23
CA ALA A 34 0.59 16.32 -13.11
C ALA A 34 2.02 16.26 -13.69
N LEU A 35 2.66 15.10 -13.64
CA LEU A 35 3.98 14.88 -14.21
C LEU A 35 3.94 14.60 -15.73
N GLY A 36 2.81 14.11 -16.26
CA GLY A 36 2.49 14.11 -17.69
C GLY A 36 3.34 13.19 -18.59
N CYS A 37 4.20 12.36 -18.02
CA CYS A 37 5.29 11.68 -18.74
C CYS A 37 5.24 10.15 -18.68
N GLY A 38 4.10 9.55 -18.31
CA GLY A 38 3.96 8.08 -18.24
C GLY A 38 4.74 7.41 -17.10
N GLY A 39 5.13 8.18 -16.07
CA GLY A 39 5.60 7.62 -14.81
C GLY A 39 4.48 6.90 -14.06
N ARG A 40 4.83 5.84 -13.33
CA ARG A 40 3.91 5.06 -12.50
C ARG A 40 4.25 5.21 -11.02
N ALA A 41 3.26 5.47 -10.20
CA ALA A 41 3.35 5.46 -8.76
C ALA A 41 3.63 4.04 -8.24
N LEU A 42 4.58 3.96 -7.32
CA LEU A 42 4.89 2.74 -6.58
C LEU A 42 4.36 2.86 -5.16
N PHE A 43 3.90 1.74 -4.63
CA PHE A 43 3.36 1.64 -3.27
C PHE A 43 4.16 0.62 -2.48
N ARG A 44 4.34 0.89 -1.19
CA ARG A 44 4.74 -0.13 -0.21
C ARG A 44 3.49 -0.66 0.44
N VAL A 45 3.37 -1.99 0.41
CA VAL A 45 2.32 -2.73 1.12
C VAL A 45 3.04 -3.66 2.09
N ASP A 46 2.80 -3.45 3.37
CA ASP A 46 3.32 -4.26 4.47
C ASP A 46 2.22 -4.44 5.53
N ILE A 47 2.55 -5.09 6.66
CA ILE A 47 1.58 -5.26 7.74
C ILE A 47 1.07 -3.93 8.31
N GLY A 48 1.81 -2.82 8.16
CA GLY A 48 1.36 -1.48 8.52
C GLY A 48 0.43 -0.83 7.51
N GLY A 49 0.19 -1.50 6.38
CA GLY A 49 -0.78 -1.13 5.36
C GLY A 49 -0.14 -0.63 4.07
N CYS A 50 -0.84 0.26 3.38
CA CYS A 50 -0.48 0.73 2.04
C CYS A 50 -0.13 2.22 2.05
N ARG A 51 1.05 2.55 1.52
CA ARG A 51 1.51 3.95 1.37
C ARG A 51 2.23 4.18 0.06
N PHE A 52 2.19 5.42 -0.42
CA PHE A 52 3.02 5.86 -1.54
C PHE A 52 4.50 5.76 -1.19
N HIS A 53 5.28 5.16 -2.10
CA HIS A 53 6.71 4.91 -1.92
C HIS A 53 7.58 5.80 -2.84
N GLY A 54 7.04 6.23 -3.97
CA GLY A 54 7.73 7.06 -4.95
C GLY A 54 7.21 6.81 -6.36
N MET A 55 7.86 7.43 -7.34
CA MET A 55 7.54 7.24 -8.76
C MET A 55 8.52 6.25 -9.40
N CYS A 56 8.10 5.61 -10.49
CA CYS A 56 8.97 4.88 -11.39
C CYS A 56 8.74 5.38 -12.82
N PHE A 57 9.80 5.81 -13.47
CA PHE A 57 9.78 6.29 -14.86
C PHE A 57 10.52 5.31 -15.76
N PRO A 58 10.00 5.02 -16.95
CA PRO A 58 10.80 4.51 -18.05
C PRO A 58 11.98 5.46 -18.33
N ASP A 59 13.16 4.94 -18.64
CA ASP A 59 14.41 5.73 -18.67
C ASP A 59 14.37 6.92 -19.65
N ASN A 60 13.59 6.82 -20.74
CA ASN A 60 13.43 7.85 -21.76
C ASN A 60 12.30 8.85 -21.48
N LEU A 61 11.50 8.63 -20.43
CA LEU A 61 10.27 9.40 -20.15
C LEU A 61 10.30 10.11 -18.79
N ARG A 62 11.49 10.29 -18.21
CA ARG A 62 11.62 11.02 -16.95
C ARG A 62 11.33 12.52 -17.17
N PRO A 63 10.41 13.13 -16.42
CA PRO A 63 10.12 14.54 -16.54
C PRO A 63 11.24 15.33 -15.85
N PHE A 64 11.51 16.55 -16.28
CA PHE A 64 12.63 17.36 -15.78
C PHE A 64 14.02 16.72 -15.98
N ALA A 65 15.07 17.45 -15.63
CA ALA A 65 16.44 16.96 -15.72
C ALA A 65 16.67 15.74 -14.81
N ARG A 66 17.41 14.73 -15.31
CA ARG A 66 17.64 13.45 -14.62
C ARG A 66 18.27 13.64 -13.23
N GLU A 67 19.12 14.64 -13.10
CA GLU A 67 19.88 15.02 -11.90
C GLU A 67 18.96 15.45 -10.75
N LEU A 68 17.74 15.91 -11.07
CA LEU A 68 16.75 16.35 -10.09
C LEU A 68 16.00 15.21 -9.41
N TRP A 69 16.24 13.97 -9.82
CA TRP A 69 15.61 12.79 -9.23
C TRP A 69 16.62 11.95 -8.46
N THR A 70 16.13 11.22 -7.45
CA THR A 70 16.88 10.12 -6.86
C THR A 70 17.05 8.98 -7.88
N VAL A 71 18.09 8.17 -7.71
CA VAL A 71 18.43 7.12 -8.67
C VAL A 71 17.52 5.92 -8.46
N GLN A 72 16.80 5.51 -9.51
CA GLN A 72 16.04 4.26 -9.54
C GLN A 72 17.00 3.07 -9.49
N ARG A 73 16.94 2.27 -8.42
CA ARG A 73 17.75 1.06 -8.26
C ARG A 73 16.90 -0.09 -7.77
N ALA A 74 17.32 -1.32 -8.06
CA ALA A 74 16.69 -2.53 -7.51
C ALA A 74 16.57 -2.48 -5.98
N THR A 75 17.59 -1.97 -5.28
CA THR A 75 17.60 -1.81 -3.80
C THR A 75 16.52 -0.85 -3.27
N THR A 76 16.08 0.10 -4.09
CA THR A 76 15.00 1.05 -3.77
C THR A 76 13.64 0.61 -4.31
N GLY A 77 13.54 -0.62 -4.85
CA GLY A 77 12.35 -1.08 -5.55
C GLY A 77 12.06 -0.28 -6.82
N TRP A 78 13.10 0.25 -7.47
CA TRP A 78 13.03 1.13 -8.65
C TRP A 78 12.32 2.47 -8.43
N SER A 79 12.04 2.84 -7.17
CA SER A 79 11.45 4.14 -6.85
C SER A 79 12.42 5.30 -7.06
N CYS A 80 11.86 6.46 -7.36
CA CYS A 80 12.52 7.74 -7.31
C CYS A 80 11.57 8.83 -6.77
N GLU A 81 12.21 9.87 -6.24
CA GLU A 81 11.58 11.08 -5.69
C GLU A 81 12.44 12.29 -6.10
N PRO A 82 11.92 13.52 -6.03
CA PRO A 82 12.72 14.71 -6.23
C PRO A 82 13.88 14.78 -5.23
N ARG A 83 15.06 15.07 -5.75
CA ARG A 83 16.29 15.22 -4.97
C ARG A 83 16.22 16.53 -4.18
N ARG A 84 16.50 16.44 -2.87
CA ARG A 84 16.47 17.59 -1.96
C ARG A 84 17.84 18.25 -1.70
N SER A 85 18.93 17.63 -2.16
CA SER A 85 20.30 18.07 -1.83
C SER A 85 21.25 17.95 -3.01
N ARG A 86 22.35 18.74 -3.00
CA ARG A 86 23.37 18.75 -4.06
C ARG A 86 22.79 19.01 -5.46
N ILE A 87 21.85 19.94 -5.54
CA ILE A 87 21.22 20.36 -6.80
C ILE A 87 22.18 21.31 -7.53
N PRO A 88 22.54 21.03 -8.80
CA PRO A 88 23.37 21.93 -9.60
C PRO A 88 22.77 23.33 -9.67
N ALA A 89 23.61 24.38 -9.57
CA ALA A 89 23.13 25.75 -9.50
C ALA A 89 22.24 26.15 -10.70
N HIS A 90 22.58 25.65 -11.90
CA HIS A 90 21.83 25.90 -13.13
C HIS A 90 20.46 25.22 -13.19
N LEU A 91 20.18 24.24 -12.31
CA LEU A 91 18.89 23.54 -12.24
C LEU A 91 18.01 23.98 -11.07
N ARG A 92 18.42 24.98 -10.28
CA ARG A 92 17.67 25.37 -9.07
C ARG A 92 16.24 25.84 -9.35
N ALA A 93 16.01 26.55 -10.45
CA ALA A 93 14.68 26.99 -10.85
C ALA A 93 13.78 25.78 -11.18
N LEU A 94 14.25 24.89 -12.05
CA LEU A 94 13.56 23.64 -12.39
C LEU A 94 13.35 22.72 -11.18
N ALA A 95 14.30 22.69 -10.25
CA ALA A 95 14.16 21.94 -9.01
C ALA A 95 13.04 22.49 -8.12
N LYS A 96 12.89 23.82 -8.08
CA LYS A 96 11.80 24.46 -7.34
C LYS A 96 10.45 24.13 -7.99
N GLU A 97 10.35 24.23 -9.31
CA GLU A 97 9.11 23.85 -10.04
C GLU A 97 8.73 22.39 -9.78
N LEU A 98 9.69 21.47 -9.86
CA LEU A 98 9.47 20.07 -9.55
C LEU A 98 9.05 19.87 -8.08
N ALA A 99 9.68 20.57 -7.14
CA ALA A 99 9.32 20.49 -5.73
C ALA A 99 7.90 21.01 -5.47
N ASP A 100 7.52 22.13 -6.09
CA ASP A 100 6.20 22.73 -5.95
C ASP A 100 5.10 21.77 -6.51
N VAL A 101 5.34 21.15 -7.68
CA VAL A 101 4.44 20.10 -8.22
C VAL A 101 4.36 18.90 -7.28
N TRP A 102 5.51 18.42 -6.80
CA TRP A 102 5.57 17.25 -5.93
C TRP A 102 4.85 17.49 -4.61
N ASP A 103 5.12 18.60 -3.93
CA ASP A 103 4.51 18.91 -2.64
C ASP A 103 3.00 19.17 -2.77
N THR A 104 2.54 19.66 -3.92
CA THR A 104 1.10 19.84 -4.21
C THR A 104 0.37 18.52 -4.39
N TYR A 105 0.97 17.55 -5.09
CA TYR A 105 0.26 16.34 -5.54
C TYR A 105 0.71 15.04 -4.85
N ARG A 106 1.80 15.04 -4.09
CA ARG A 106 2.30 13.84 -3.41
C ARG A 106 1.20 13.28 -2.49
N PRO A 107 0.89 11.97 -2.60
CA PRO A 107 -0.04 11.34 -1.68
C PRO A 107 0.41 11.50 -0.22
N ILE A 108 -0.50 11.98 0.61
CA ILE A 108 -0.29 12.12 2.06
C ILE A 108 -1.08 11.07 2.83
N THR A 109 -2.13 10.51 2.22
CA THR A 109 -2.91 9.46 2.82
C THR A 109 -2.03 8.21 3.02
N ILE A 110 -2.21 7.56 4.16
CA ILE A 110 -1.62 6.26 4.47
C ILE A 110 -2.78 5.36 4.86
N ALA A 111 -3.01 4.29 4.10
CA ALA A 111 -4.03 3.31 4.41
C ALA A 111 -3.48 2.38 5.48
N ARG A 112 -3.82 2.67 6.73
CA ARG A 112 -3.32 1.95 7.90
C ARG A 112 -4.18 0.73 8.21
N THR A 113 -3.53 -0.31 8.70
CA THR A 113 -4.15 -1.58 9.11
C THR A 113 -4.35 -1.67 10.61
N ASP A 114 -3.87 -0.72 11.42
CA ASP A 114 -3.91 -0.77 12.89
C ASP A 114 -5.31 -1.11 13.43
N ALA A 115 -6.34 -0.40 12.93
CA ALA A 115 -7.73 -0.62 13.33
C ALA A 115 -8.26 -2.00 12.90
N LEU A 116 -7.87 -2.47 11.72
CA LEU A 116 -8.26 -3.78 11.20
C LEU A 116 -7.58 -4.91 11.97
N LEU A 117 -6.26 -4.81 12.20
CA LEU A 117 -5.50 -5.76 13.01
C LEU A 117 -6.13 -5.86 14.41
N LEU A 118 -6.37 -4.72 15.05
CA LEU A 118 -7.03 -4.68 16.35
C LEU A 118 -8.40 -5.37 16.29
N ALA A 119 -9.25 -5.03 15.31
CA ALA A 119 -10.58 -5.63 15.17
C ALA A 119 -10.54 -7.16 14.94
N LEU A 120 -9.50 -7.65 14.28
CA LEU A 120 -9.24 -9.08 14.10
C LEU A 120 -8.64 -9.76 15.33
N GLY A 121 -8.24 -9.00 16.35
CA GLY A 121 -7.52 -9.54 17.52
C GLY A 121 -6.04 -9.80 17.25
N LEU A 122 -5.50 -9.22 16.19
CA LEU A 122 -4.10 -9.32 15.78
C LEU A 122 -3.36 -8.02 16.09
N ASP A 123 -2.04 -8.10 16.04
CA ASP A 123 -1.14 -6.95 16.08
C ASP A 123 0.01 -7.16 15.09
N PHE A 124 0.99 -6.26 15.11
CA PHE A 124 2.16 -6.31 14.23
C PHE A 124 3.03 -7.58 14.41
N SER A 125 2.89 -8.30 15.53
CA SER A 125 3.59 -9.57 15.76
C SER A 125 3.03 -10.71 14.89
N ALA A 126 1.88 -10.54 14.23
CA ALA A 126 1.28 -11.55 13.37
C ALA A 126 2.21 -12.02 12.24
N THR A 127 3.11 -11.14 11.77
CA THR A 127 4.13 -11.48 10.76
C THR A 127 5.43 -12.05 11.31
N LEU A 128 5.64 -12.04 12.64
CA LEU A 128 6.87 -12.58 13.25
C LEU A 128 6.90 -14.11 13.24
N PHE A 129 5.74 -14.76 13.24
CA PHE A 129 5.59 -16.21 13.37
C PHE A 129 5.05 -16.88 12.09
N GLY A 130 5.03 -16.16 10.97
CA GLY A 130 4.59 -16.66 9.67
C GLY A 130 4.07 -15.57 8.75
N PRO A 131 3.78 -15.89 7.48
CA PRO A 131 3.11 -14.95 6.59
C PRO A 131 1.70 -14.63 7.12
N LEU A 132 1.33 -13.35 7.01
CA LEU A 132 -0.03 -12.90 7.21
C LEU A 132 -0.71 -12.78 5.84
N GLU A 133 -1.78 -13.53 5.65
CA GLU A 133 -2.63 -13.43 4.47
C GLU A 133 -4.06 -13.17 4.91
N TRP A 134 -4.75 -12.25 4.22
CA TRP A 134 -6.15 -11.96 4.48
C TRP A 134 -6.89 -11.64 3.19
N PHE A 135 -8.20 -11.90 3.20
CA PHE A 135 -9.10 -11.48 2.13
C PHE A 135 -10.54 -11.44 2.64
N ARG A 136 -11.42 -10.80 1.89
CA ARG A 136 -12.85 -10.75 2.18
C ARG A 136 -13.63 -11.43 1.06
N THR A 137 -14.58 -12.27 1.42
CA THR A 137 -15.57 -12.87 0.51
C THR A 137 -16.95 -12.64 1.10
N GLY A 138 -17.79 -11.86 0.42
CA GLY A 138 -19.08 -11.42 0.98
C GLY A 138 -18.88 -10.71 2.32
N ASP A 139 -19.59 -11.11 3.36
CA ASP A 139 -19.49 -10.54 4.72
C ASP A 139 -18.59 -11.37 5.66
N VAL A 140 -17.58 -12.04 5.09
CA VAL A 140 -16.62 -12.83 5.85
C VAL A 140 -15.21 -12.41 5.49
N ILE A 141 -14.40 -12.10 6.52
CA ILE A 141 -12.96 -11.91 6.39
C ILE A 141 -12.28 -13.22 6.78
N TYR A 142 -11.39 -13.69 5.91
CA TYR A 142 -10.56 -14.86 6.12
C TYR A 142 -9.13 -14.42 6.40
N VAL A 143 -8.47 -15.06 7.35
CA VAL A 143 -7.10 -14.75 7.74
C VAL A 143 -6.29 -16.04 7.90
N SER A 144 -5.10 -16.08 7.32
CA SER A 144 -4.04 -17.02 7.66
C SER A 144 -2.97 -16.27 8.43
N ALA A 145 -2.65 -16.75 9.64
CA ALA A 145 -1.64 -16.13 10.49
C ALA A 145 -0.82 -17.20 11.25
N GLY A 146 0.40 -16.81 11.61
CA GLY A 146 1.30 -17.61 12.45
C GLY A 146 0.95 -17.60 13.94
N ILE A 147 0.11 -16.66 14.37
CA ILE A 147 -0.36 -16.53 15.76
C ILE A 147 -1.87 -16.72 15.83
N LYS A 148 -2.33 -17.14 17.00
CA LYS A 148 -3.76 -17.19 17.30
C LYS A 148 -4.24 -15.77 17.63
N PRO A 149 -5.32 -15.27 16.98
CA PRO A 149 -5.93 -14.01 17.35
C PRO A 149 -6.30 -13.97 18.83
N SER A 150 -6.12 -12.81 19.46
CA SER A 150 -6.47 -12.57 20.85
C SER A 150 -7.97 -12.38 21.01
N HIS A 151 -8.53 -13.03 22.04
CA HIS A 151 -9.98 -13.05 22.33
C HIS A 151 -10.76 -13.72 21.19
N ASP A 152 -11.94 -14.28 21.44
CA ASP A 152 -12.73 -15.06 20.45
C ASP A 152 -13.31 -14.21 19.28
N ARG A 153 -12.55 -13.24 18.76
CA ARG A 153 -12.88 -12.33 17.65
C ARG A 153 -12.92 -13.04 16.31
N MET A 154 -12.24 -14.17 16.22
CA MET A 154 -12.22 -15.01 15.02
C MET A 154 -12.43 -16.48 15.38
N ILE A 155 -13.05 -17.20 14.47
CA ILE A 155 -13.27 -18.64 14.57
C ILE A 155 -12.17 -19.32 13.76
N GLU A 156 -11.47 -20.28 14.38
CA GLU A 156 -10.50 -21.11 13.69
C GLU A 156 -11.20 -22.06 12.72
N ILE A 157 -10.63 -22.19 11.52
CA ILE A 157 -11.16 -23.02 10.43
C ILE A 157 -10.05 -23.92 9.87
N LEU A 158 -10.46 -24.92 9.09
CA LEU A 158 -9.53 -25.76 8.35
C LEU A 158 -8.98 -25.04 7.11
N SER A 159 -7.80 -25.46 6.66
CA SER A 159 -7.17 -24.97 5.42
C SER A 159 -8.10 -25.05 4.21
N ASP A 160 -8.88 -26.13 4.12
CA ASP A 160 -9.71 -26.42 2.95
C ASP A 160 -10.81 -25.37 2.79
N GLU A 161 -11.41 -24.93 3.91
CA GLU A 161 -12.39 -23.84 3.90
C GLU A 161 -11.73 -22.52 3.45
N PHE A 162 -10.55 -22.21 3.99
CA PHE A 162 -9.81 -21.00 3.64
C PHE A 162 -9.46 -20.95 2.14
N TYR A 163 -8.89 -22.02 1.59
CA TYR A 163 -8.50 -22.06 0.18
C TYR A 163 -9.70 -22.13 -0.77
N ALA A 164 -10.80 -22.78 -0.37
CA ALA A 164 -12.05 -22.74 -1.13
C ALA A 164 -12.60 -21.30 -1.22
N ALA A 165 -12.63 -20.57 -0.10
CA ALA A 165 -13.07 -19.18 -0.08
C ALA A 165 -12.12 -18.26 -0.86
N LYS A 166 -10.82 -18.50 -0.81
CA LYS A 166 -9.81 -17.74 -1.59
C LYS A 166 -10.04 -17.89 -3.09
N LYS A 167 -10.27 -19.13 -3.56
CA LYS A 167 -10.59 -19.39 -4.97
C LYS A 167 -11.86 -18.67 -5.41
N GLN A 168 -12.87 -18.56 -4.55
CA GLN A 168 -14.09 -17.79 -4.84
C GLN A 168 -13.81 -16.29 -4.94
N ALA A 169 -12.97 -15.75 -4.04
CA ALA A 169 -12.57 -14.35 -4.07
C ALA A 169 -11.83 -14.00 -5.37
N GLU A 170 -10.92 -14.85 -5.83
CA GLU A 170 -10.16 -14.64 -7.07
C GLU A 170 -11.04 -14.65 -8.33
N VAL A 171 -12.12 -15.42 -8.35
CA VAL A 171 -13.07 -15.48 -9.49
C VAL A 171 -14.04 -14.29 -9.51
N SER A 172 -14.19 -13.61 -8.37
CA SER A 172 -15.15 -12.50 -8.20
C SER A 172 -14.54 -11.10 -8.46
N VAL A 173 -13.23 -11.03 -8.78
CA VAL A 173 -12.47 -9.81 -9.10
C VAL A 173 -12.40 -9.60 -10.61
#